data_AF-A0A9W9RVR2-F1
#
_entry.id   AF-A0A9W9RVR2-F1
#
_cell.length_a   1.000
_cell.length_b   1.000
_cell.length_c   1.000
_cell.angle_alpha   90.00
_cell.angle_beta   90.00
_cell.angle_gamma   90.00
#
_symmetry.space_group_name_H-M   'P 1'
#
loop_
_entity.id
_entity.type
_entity.pdbx_description
1 polymer ?
#
loop_
_entity_poly.entity_id
_entity_poly.type
_entity_poly.pdbx_seq_one_letter_code
_entity_poly.pdbx_strand_id
1 'polypeptide(L)' 'MALSLQENSAHGFFGMEIDKSSRVFNGDARGKNPDGTSLHMISGGFVKNNSTLFNGDLDPESFKKIFAKER' A
#
# COMPACT_ATOMS: atom_id res chain seq x y z
N MET A 1 -12.82 -14.15 -21.93
CA MET A 1 -13.53 -13.61 -20.76
C MET A 1 -12.85 -12.30 -20.40
N ALA A 2 -13.56 -11.17 -20.50
CA ALA A 2 -13.01 -9.87 -20.15
C ALA A 2 -13.10 -9.67 -18.64
N LEU A 3 -11.98 -9.38 -17.99
CA LEU A 3 -11.94 -8.94 -16.60
C LEU A 3 -12.54 -7.54 -16.54
N SER A 4 -13.68 -7.40 -15.85
CA SER A 4 -14.22 -6.09 -15.51
C SER A 4 -13.22 -5.39 -14.59
N LEU A 5 -12.57 -4.33 -15.09
CA LEU A 5 -11.84 -3.40 -14.25
C LEU A 5 -12.85 -2.79 -13.29
N GLN A 6 -12.76 -3.17 -12.02
CA GLN A 6 -13.45 -2.47 -10.96
C GLN A 6 -12.75 -1.11 -10.82
N GLU A 7 -13.27 -0.11 -11.53
CA GLU A 7 -12.93 1.29 -11.33
C GLU A 7 -13.27 1.67 -9.89
N ASN A 8 -12.32 1.53 -8.97
CA ASN A 8 -12.21 2.27 -7.68
C ASN A 8 -11.09 1.72 -6.77
N SER A 9 -9.97 1.23 -7.33
CA SER A 9 -8.75 1.12 -6.54
C SER A 9 -7.74 2.15 -7.06
N ALA A 10 -7.60 3.27 -6.33
CA ALA A 10 -6.57 4.28 -6.60
C ALA A 10 -5.15 3.79 -6.27
N HIS A 11 -5.01 2.51 -5.90
CA HIS A 11 -3.76 1.91 -5.41
C HIS A 11 -3.54 0.55 -6.09
N GLY A 12 -2.38 0.35 -6.70
CA GLY A 12 -2.10 -0.89 -7.42
C GLY A 12 -0.63 -1.31 -7.40
N PHE A 13 -0.44 -2.63 -7.44
CA PHE A 13 0.86 -3.27 -7.66
C PHE A 13 0.82 -4.06 -8.96
N PHE A 14 1.88 -3.96 -9.76
CA PHE A 14 2.04 -4.75 -10.96
C PHE A 14 3.42 -5.40 -11.00
N GLY A 15 3.50 -6.72 -11.19
CA GLY A 15 4.77 -7.43 -11.35
C GLY A 15 5.70 -7.41 -10.12
N MET A 16 5.14 -7.34 -8.90
CA MET A 16 5.91 -7.37 -7.66
C MET A 16 6.14 -8.80 -7.15
N GLU A 17 7.33 -9.07 -6.60
CA GLU A 17 7.60 -10.29 -5.84
C GLU A 17 7.67 -9.97 -4.34
N ILE A 18 6.80 -10.60 -3.55
CA ILE A 18 6.70 -10.39 -2.11
C ILE A 18 6.96 -11.73 -1.42
N ASP A 19 7.97 -11.81 -0.56
CA ASP A 19 8.22 -13.02 0.22
C ASP A 19 7.21 -13.15 1.37
N LYS A 20 7.03 -14.39 1.85
CA LYS A 20 6.05 -14.70 2.91
C LYS A 20 6.39 -14.05 4.27
N SER A 21 7.63 -13.60 4.45
CA SER A 21 8.06 -12.95 5.69
C SER A 21 7.69 -11.46 5.72
N SER A 22 7.44 -10.88 4.55
CA SER A 22 7.22 -9.46 4.38
C SER A 22 5.75 -9.07 4.48
N ARG A 23 5.51 -7.79 4.77
CA ARG A 23 4.16 -7.21 4.90
C ARG A 23 3.97 -6.11 3.87
N VAL A 24 2.82 -6.13 3.20
CA VAL A 24 2.46 -5.11 2.21
C VAL A 24 1.07 -4.59 2.50
N PHE A 25 0.94 -3.26 2.51
CA PHE A 25 -0.31 -2.55 2.66
C PHE A 25 -0.59 -1.75 1.38
N ASN A 26 -1.81 -1.86 0.85
CA ASN A 26 -2.24 -1.17 -0.36
C ASN A 26 -3.53 -0.40 -0.07
N GLY A 27 -3.45 0.92 -0.08
CA GLY A 27 -4.53 1.81 0.32
C GLY A 27 -4.06 2.90 1.26
N ASP A 28 -4.92 3.91 1.43
CA ASP A 28 -4.64 5.01 2.35
C ASP A 28 -4.96 4.61 3.79
N ALA A 29 -4.15 5.09 4.74
CA ALA A 29 -4.53 5.16 6.15
C ALA A 29 -4.53 6.62 6.58
N ARG A 30 -5.65 7.27 6.27
CA ARG A 30 -5.99 8.65 6.60
C ARG A 30 -7.30 8.68 7.38
N GLY A 31 -7.56 9.78 8.10
CA GLY A 31 -8.84 10.05 8.75
C GLY A 31 -10.04 10.03 7.78
N LYS A 32 -11.28 10.05 8.32
CA LYS A 32 -12.51 9.99 7.51
C LYS A 32 -12.62 11.21 6.58
N ASN A 33 -12.65 10.95 5.27
CA ASN A 33 -12.82 11.91 4.17
C ASN A 33 -11.60 12.79 3.84
N PRO A 34 -10.49 12.23 3.33
CA PRO A 34 -9.51 13.04 2.65
C PRO A 34 -10.04 13.40 1.25
N ASP A 35 -10.27 14.68 0.98
CA ASP A 35 -10.41 15.15 -0.39
C ASP A 35 -9.10 14.86 -1.14
N GLY A 36 -9.19 14.33 -2.37
CA GLY A 36 -8.03 14.10 -3.23
C GLY A 36 -7.20 12.85 -2.90
N THR A 37 -7.79 11.67 -3.06
CA THR A 37 -6.99 10.43 -3.09
C THR A 37 -6.02 10.45 -4.26
N SER A 38 -4.73 10.42 -3.96
CA SER A 38 -3.68 10.29 -4.96
C SER A 38 -3.73 8.91 -5.60
N LEU A 39 -3.38 8.82 -6.88
CA LEU A 39 -3.19 7.56 -7.59
C LEU A 39 -1.80 7.01 -7.28
N HIS A 40 -1.70 5.84 -6.66
CA HIS A 40 -0.43 5.18 -6.35
C HIS A 40 -0.30 3.85 -7.10
N MET A 41 0.54 3.85 -8.14
CA MET A 41 0.86 2.68 -8.93
C MET A 41 2.34 2.34 -8.78
N ILE A 42 2.64 1.13 -8.32
CA ILE A 42 4.00 0.61 -8.26
C ILE A 42 4.14 -0.56 -9.25
N SER A 43 5.16 -0.49 -10.10
CA SER A 43 5.49 -1.52 -11.08
C SER A 43 6.86 -2.11 -10.79
N GLY A 44 6.91 -3.44 -10.63
CA GLY A 44 8.12 -4.19 -10.39
C GLY A 44 8.67 -4.07 -8.96
N GLY A 45 9.74 -4.81 -8.70
CA GLY A 45 10.48 -4.77 -7.44
C GLY A 45 10.20 -5.93 -6.50
N PHE A 46 10.90 -5.92 -5.36
CA PHE A 46 10.93 -7.01 -4.40
C PHE A 46 10.67 -6.48 -2.99
N VAL A 47 9.77 -7.13 -2.25
CA VAL A 47 9.63 -6.92 -0.79
C VAL A 47 10.07 -8.22 -0.13
N LYS A 48 11.27 -8.20 0.45
CA LYS A 48 11.94 -9.39 0.99
C LYS A 48 12.53 -9.13 2.38
N ASN A 49 12.91 -10.19 3.08
CA ASN A 49 13.66 -10.15 4.35
C ASN A 49 12.90 -9.42 5.48
N ASN A 50 11.66 -9.84 5.75
CA ASN A 50 10.81 -9.26 6.80
C ASN A 50 10.57 -7.75 6.62
N SER A 51 10.60 -7.27 5.37
CA SER A 51 10.40 -5.86 5.04
C SER A 51 8.93 -5.47 5.12
N THR A 52 8.69 -4.15 5.17
CA THR A 52 7.33 -3.60 5.11
C THR A 52 7.23 -2.56 4.02
N LEU A 53 6.26 -2.72 3.13
CA LEU A 53 5.89 -1.74 2.11
C LEU A 53 4.49 -1.20 2.41
N PHE A 54 4.32 0.11 2.27
CA PHE A 54 3.02 0.77 2.30
C PHE A 54 2.85 1.56 1.00
N ASN A 55 1.79 1.28 0.26
CA ASN A 55 1.43 1.97 -0.97
C ASN A 55 0.10 2.70 -0.76
N GLY A 56 0.22 4.01 -0.51
CA GLY A 56 -0.90 4.90 -0.25
C GLY A 56 -0.49 6.02 0.68
N ASP A 57 -1.42 6.94 0.93
CA ASP A 57 -1.21 8.08 1.78
C ASP A 57 -1.37 7.71 3.26
N LEU A 58 -0.48 8.23 4.11
CA LEU A 58 -0.48 8.01 5.56
C LEU A 58 -0.67 9.33 6.30
N ASP A 59 -1.62 9.37 7.23
CA ASP A 59 -1.63 10.41 8.25
C ASP A 59 -0.54 10.14 9.32
N PRO A 60 -0.12 11.17 10.08
CA PRO A 60 0.95 11.02 11.07
C PRO A 60 0.66 10.00 12.18
N GLU A 61 -0.60 9.80 12.57
CA GLU A 61 -0.94 8.79 13.59
C GLU A 61 -0.82 7.38 13.04
N SER A 62 -1.34 7.16 11.83
CA SER A 62 -1.28 5.91 11.10
C SER A 62 0.16 5.50 10.83
N PHE A 63 1.01 6.45 10.40
CA PHE A 63 2.45 6.22 10.25
C PHE A 63 3.09 5.70 11.53
N LYS A 64 2.82 6.35 12.68
CA LYS A 64 3.35 5.91 13.98
C LYS A 64 2.88 4.51 14.36
N LYS A 65 1.59 4.20 14.16
CA LYS A 65 1.04 2.87 14.47
C LYS A 65 1.69 1.74 13.65
N ILE A 66 2.02 2.02 12.39
CA ILE A 66 2.58 1.02 11.44
C ILE A 66 4.10 0.89 11.59
N PHE A 67 4.82 2.00 11.73
CA PHE A 67 6.28 2.04 11.63
C PHE A 67 7.00 2.38 12.94
N ALA A 68 6.34 2.98 13.93
CA ALA A 68 6.99 3.42 15.17
C ALA A 68 6.90 2.44 16.34
N LYS A 69 6.30 1.25 16.16
CA LYS A 69 6.57 0.15 17.10
C LYS A 69 8.03 -0.25 16.92
N GLU A 70 8.80 -0.27 18.01
CA GLU A 70 10.12 -0.89 18.06
C GLU A 70 10.03 -2.28 17.42
N ARG A 71 10.86 -2.51 16.40
CA ARG A 71 11.00 -3.78 15.69
C ARG A 71 12.21 -4.51 16.21
#